data_AF-A0A955NKL2-F1
#
_entry.id   AF-A0A955NKL2-F1
#
_cell.length_a   1.000
_cell.length_b   1.000
_cell.length_c   1.000
_cell.angle_alpha   90.00
_cell.angle_beta   90.00
_cell.angle_gamma   90.00
#
_symmetry.space_group_name_H-M   'P 1'
#
loop_
_entity.id
_entity.type
_entity.pdbx_description
1 polymer ?
#
loop_
_entity_poly.entity_id
_entity_poly.type
_entity_poly.pdbx_seq_one_letter_code
_entity_poly.pdbx_strand_id
1 'polypeptide(L)'
;MVDDNGNLTNVIQKVYNGATYDVSEEWKYKWNPRDQMTQAMKWEGSAASTDNVGAVSYEYCLSCDGALSKRYEFDDTGTGSDLGALVSG
;
A
#
# COMPACT_ATOMS: atom_id res chain seq x y z
N MET A 1 -1.63 -11.46 -5.47
CA MET A 1 -0.32 -12.00 -5.90
C MET A 1 0.66 -11.86 -4.76
N VAL A 2 1.63 -12.76 -4.66
CA VAL A 2 2.65 -12.76 -3.59
C VAL A 2 4.05 -12.80 -4.20
N ASP A 3 5.06 -12.35 -3.45
CA ASP A 3 6.48 -12.55 -3.78
C ASP A 3 7.00 -13.91 -3.28
N ASP A 4 8.31 -14.16 -3.45
CA ASP A 4 8.98 -15.42 -3.07
C ASP A 4 8.96 -15.69 -1.55
N ASN A 5 8.76 -14.65 -0.74
CA ASN A 5 8.67 -14.72 0.72
C ASN A 5 7.20 -14.87 1.18
N GLY A 6 6.25 -14.89 0.26
CA GLY A 6 4.81 -14.99 0.55
C GLY A 6 4.15 -13.67 0.91
N ASN A 7 4.85 -12.53 0.77
CA ASN A 7 4.27 -11.23 1.05
C ASN A 7 3.32 -10.82 -0.08
N LEU A 8 2.17 -10.21 0.25
CA LEU A 8 1.24 -9.69 -0.75
C LEU A 8 1.90 -8.59 -1.58
N THR A 9 1.91 -8.71 -2.91
CA THR A 9 2.48 -7.69 -3.82
C THR A 9 1.40 -6.90 -4.55
N ASN A 10 0.27 -7.55 -4.84
CA ASN A 10 -0.86 -6.93 -5.50
C ASN A 10 -2.18 -7.58 -5.08
N VAL A 11 -3.19 -6.78 -4.77
CA VAL A 11 -4.58 -7.17 -4.54
C VAL A 11 -5.47 -6.37 -5.47
N ILE A 12 -6.26 -7.05 -6.30
CA ILE A 12 -7.21 -6.42 -7.22
C ILE A 12 -8.60 -6.86 -6.80
N GLN A 13 -9.42 -5.91 -6.37
CA GLN A 13 -10.83 -6.13 -6.14
C GLN A 13 -11.62 -5.78 -7.41
N LYS A 14 -12.44 -6.74 -7.85
CA LYS A 14 -13.32 -6.58 -8.99
C LYS A 14 -14.77 -6.65 -8.55
N VAL A 15 -15.60 -5.77 -9.09
CA VAL A 15 -17.04 -5.77 -8.88
C VAL A 15 -17.72 -6.19 -10.18
N TYR A 16 -18.65 -7.15 -10.09
CA TYR A 16 -19.46 -7.56 -11.22
C TYR A 16 -20.68 -6.64 -11.36
N ASN A 17 -20.84 -6.01 -12.53
CA ASN A 17 -21.91 -5.05 -12.78
C ASN A 17 -23.09 -5.62 -13.60
N GLY A 18 -23.12 -6.94 -13.81
CA GLY A 18 -24.16 -7.62 -14.61
C GLY A 18 -23.76 -7.90 -16.06
N ALA A 19 -22.66 -7.34 -16.56
CA ALA A 19 -22.12 -7.62 -17.89
C ALA A 19 -20.59 -7.85 -17.88
N THR A 20 -19.86 -7.06 -17.09
CA THR A 20 -18.40 -7.12 -16.98
C THR A 20 -17.96 -7.10 -15.51
N TYR A 21 -16.69 -7.44 -15.29
CA TYR A 21 -16.00 -7.18 -14.03
C TYR A 21 -15.20 -5.89 -14.18
N ASP A 22 -15.56 -4.87 -13.42
CA ASP A 22 -14.78 -3.65 -13.33
C ASP A 22 -13.82 -3.76 -12.14
N VAL A 23 -12.59 -3.29 -12.32
CA VAL A 23 -11.67 -3.11 -11.19
C VAL A 23 -12.22 -1.95 -10.38
N SER A 24 -12.65 -2.21 -9.15
CA SER A 24 -13.12 -1.16 -8.24
C SER A 24 -11.98 -0.60 -7.40
N GLU A 25 -11.00 -1.45 -7.08
CA GLU A 25 -9.90 -1.13 -6.19
C GLU A 25 -8.68 -2.00 -6.52
N GLU A 26 -7.50 -1.41 -6.59
CA GLU A 26 -6.21 -2.12 -6.68
C GLU A 26 -5.28 -1.61 -5.58
N TRP A 27 -4.62 -2.53 -4.89
CA TRP A 27 -3.56 -2.23 -3.94
C TRP A 27 -2.25 -2.86 -4.37
N LYS A 28 -1.17 -2.09 -4.39
CA LYS A 28 0.19 -2.61 -4.61
C LYS A 28 1.03 -2.33 -3.39
N TYR A 29 1.81 -3.31 -3.01
CA TYR A 29 2.64 -3.28 -1.82
C TYR A 29 4.11 -3.46 -2.20
N LYS A 30 4.99 -2.84 -1.41
CA LYS A 30 6.43 -3.06 -1.48
C LYS A 30 6.94 -3.49 -0.14
N TRP A 31 7.95 -4.35 -0.17
CA TRP A 31 8.57 -4.96 1.00
C TRP A 31 10.08 -4.73 0.93
N ASN A 32 10.73 -4.62 2.09
CA ASN A 32 12.18 -4.63 2.17
C ASN A 32 12.70 -6.08 2.28
N PRO A 33 14.03 -6.32 2.18
CA PRO A 33 14.62 -7.65 2.30
C PRO A 33 14.44 -8.34 3.68
N ARG A 34 13.86 -7.66 4.66
CA ARG A 34 13.53 -8.20 5.99
C ARG A 34 12.03 -8.53 6.12
N ASP A 35 11.31 -8.62 5.00
CA ASP A 35 9.87 -8.88 4.95
C ASP A 35 9.02 -7.84 5.70
N GLN A 36 9.45 -6.57 5.68
CA GLN A 36 8.70 -5.46 6.27
C GLN A 36 8.13 -4.58 5.16
N MET A 37 6.82 -4.30 5.22
CA MET A 37 6.13 -3.49 4.21
C MET A 37 6.64 -2.05 4.24
N THR A 38 7.21 -1.57 3.15
CA THR A 38 7.72 -0.19 3.03
C THR A 38 6.74 0.74 2.34
N GLN A 39 5.81 0.20 1.55
CA GLN A 39 4.82 1.01 0.84
C GLN A 39 3.54 0.22 0.58
N ALA A 40 2.40 0.90 0.70
CA ALA A 40 1.10 0.47 0.20
C ALA A 40 0.51 1.60 -0.64
N MET A 41 0.11 1.33 -1.88
CA MET A 41 -0.50 2.31 -2.78
C MET A 41 -1.89 1.83 -3.16
N LYS A 42 -2.86 2.74 -3.12
CA LYS A 42 -4.25 2.50 -3.48
C LYS A 42 -4.55 3.13 -4.83
N TRP A 43 -5.16 2.35 -5.72
CA TRP A 43 -5.78 2.84 -6.94
C TRP A 43 -7.27 2.52 -6.91
N GLU A 44 -8.08 3.48 -7.33
CA GLU A 44 -9.53 3.30 -7.52
C GLU A 44 -9.91 3.73 -8.93
N GLY A 45 -11.03 3.22 -9.42
CA GLY A 45 -11.56 3.61 -10.72
C GLY A 45 -12.34 2.50 -11.38
N SER A 46 -12.17 2.38 -12.70
CA SER A 46 -12.78 1.35 -13.54
C SER A 46 -11.71 0.65 -14.36
N ALA A 47 -12.08 -0.44 -15.05
CA ALA A 47 -11.15 -1.14 -15.94
C ALA A 47 -10.56 -0.25 -17.06
N ALA A 48 -11.21 0.88 -17.38
CA ALA A 48 -10.77 1.82 -18.41
C ALA A 48 -9.85 2.94 -17.88
N SER A 49 -9.93 3.27 -16.58
CA SER A 49 -9.14 4.31 -15.93
C SER A 49 -9.07 4.04 -14.44
N THR A 50 -7.87 3.84 -13.92
CA THR A 50 -7.60 3.71 -12.48
C THR A 50 -6.62 4.80 -12.07
N ASP A 51 -7.00 5.61 -11.10
CA ASP A 51 -6.20 6.71 -10.59
C ASP A 51 -5.59 6.32 -9.24
N ASN A 52 -4.38 6.79 -8.96
CA ASN A 52 -3.81 6.63 -7.62
C ASN A 52 -4.57 7.57 -6.69
N VAL A 53 -5.22 6.99 -5.68
CA VAL A 53 -6.03 7.77 -4.72
C VAL A 53 -5.34 7.94 -3.37
N GLY A 54 -4.11 7.43 -3.26
CA GLY A 54 -3.29 7.60 -2.07
C GLY A 54 -2.22 6.53 -1.91
N ALA A 55 -1.34 6.79 -0.94
CA ALA A 55 -0.28 5.88 -0.57
C ALA A 55 0.07 6.00 0.91
N VAL A 56 0.62 4.94 1.47
CA VAL A 56 1.27 4.96 2.78
C VAL A 56 2.68 4.42 2.62
N SER A 57 3.67 5.11 3.20
CA SER A 57 5.06 4.67 3.26
C SER A 57 5.50 4.46 4.70
N TYR A 58 6.35 3.46 4.92
CA TYR A 58 6.83 3.07 6.25
C TYR A 58 8.36 3.09 6.28
N GLU A 59 8.92 3.70 7.32
CA GLU A 59 10.36 3.65 7.61
C GLU A 59 10.61 2.86 8.89
N TYR A 60 11.66 2.04 8.89
CA TYR A 60 12.02 1.18 10.02
C TYR A 60 13.40 1.57 10.58
N CYS A 61 13.53 1.54 11.90
CA CYS A 61 14.81 1.78 12.58
C CYS A 61 15.70 0.54 12.49
N LEU A 62 16.81 0.64 11.74
CA LEU A 62 17.75 -0.48 11.58
C LEU A 62 18.50 -0.84 12.88
N SER A 63 18.73 0.14 13.76
CA SER A 63 19.39 -0.07 15.06
C SER A 63 18.42 -0.51 16.16
N CYS A 64 17.11 -0.49 15.92
CA CYS A 64 16.07 -0.80 16.90
C CYS A 64 15.37 -2.12 16.53
N ASP A 65 16.13 -3.09 16.05
CA ASP A 65 15.62 -4.40 15.60
C ASP A 65 14.50 -4.30 14.55
N GLY A 66 14.55 -3.28 13.69
CA GLY A 66 13.53 -3.08 12.66
C GLY A 66 12.19 -2.57 13.18
N ALA A 67 12.13 -1.98 14.39
CA ALA A 67 10.91 -1.32 14.86
C ALA A 67 10.46 -0.22 13.89
N LEU A 68 9.14 -0.05 13.74
CA LEU A 68 8.57 1.00 12.90
C LEU A 68 8.94 2.37 13.47
N SER A 69 9.59 3.19 12.65
CA SER A 69 10.09 4.51 13.01
C SER A 69 9.12 5.61 12.57
N LYS A 70 8.61 5.52 11.34
CA LYS A 70 7.70 6.54 10.77
C LYS A 70 6.68 5.93 9.83
N ARG A 71 5.54 6.61 9.73
CA ARG A 71 4.48 6.34 8.76
C ARG A 71 4.10 7.66 8.08
N TYR A 72 4.17 7.69 6.77
CA TYR A 72 3.73 8.83 5.96
C TYR A 72 2.52 8.42 5.14
N GLU A 73 1.48 9.26 5.15
CA GLU A 73 0.27 9.04 4.37
C GLU A 73 0.15 10.14 3.33
N PHE A 74 -0.07 9.76 2.08
CA PHE A 74 -0.16 10.63 0.91
C PHE A 74 -1.55 10.49 0.30
N ASP A 75 -2.14 11.62 -0.06
CA ASP A 75 -3.35 11.66 -0.87
C ASP A 75 -3.06 11.49 -2.37
N ASP A 76 -4.11 11.57 -3.18
CA ASP A 76 -4.10 11.48 -4.64
C ASP A 76 -3.28 12.58 -5.33
N THR A 77 -3.01 13.70 -4.65
CA THR A 77 -2.15 14.78 -5.14
C THR A 77 -0.68 14.58 -4.78
N GLY A 78 -0.37 13.52 -4.02
CA GLY A 78 0.97 13.25 -3.53
C GLY A 78 1.39 14.17 -2.37
N THR A 79 0.47 14.94 -1.78
CA THR A 79 0.77 15.66 -0.55
C THR A 79 0.73 14.71 0.64
N GLY A 80 1.90 14.58 1.29
CA GLY A 80 2.11 13.67 2.40
C GLY A 80 2.00 14.34 3.75
N SER A 81 1.37 13.68 4.71
CA SER A 81 1.44 14.00 6.14
C SER A 81 2.25 12.94 6.89
N ASP A 82 3.21 13.37 7.72
CA ASP A 82 3.88 12.49 8.67
C ASP A 82 2.94 12.20 9.84
N LEU A 83 2.60 10.93 10.04
CA LEU A 83 1.71 10.47 11.10
C LEU A 83 2.47 9.96 12.33
N GLY A 84 3.81 10.00 12.31
CA GLY A 84 4.67 9.51 13.37
C GLY A 84 4.71 7.97 13.48
N ALA A 85 5.52 7.47 14.43
CA ALA A 85 5.53 6.05 14.78
C ALA A 85 4.18 5.67 15.40
N LEU A 86 3.56 4.56 14.97
CA LEU A 86 2.62 3.85 15.84
C LEU A 86 3.43 3.32 17.03
N VAL A 87 3.49 4.10 18.11
CA VAL A 87 4.12 3.66 19.35
C VAL A 87 3.26 2.53 19.90
N SER A 88 3.68 1.29 19.70
CA SER A 88 3.09 0.14 20.37
C SER A 88 3.41 0.27 21.86
N GLY A 89 2.41 0.71 22.62
CA GLY A 89 2.40 0.65 24.09
C GLY A 89 2.21 -0.77 24.62
#